data_AF-A0A383BYX3-F1
#
_entry.id   AF-A0A383BYX3-F1
#
_cell.length_a   1.000
_cell.length_b   1.000
_cell.length_c   1.000
_cell.angle_alpha   90.00
_cell.angle_beta   90.00
_cell.angle_gamma   90.00
#
_symmetry.space_group_name_H-M   'P 1'
#
loop_
_entity.id
_entity.type
_entity.pdbx_description
1 polymer ?
#
loop_
_entity_poly.entity_id
_entity_poly.type
_entity_poly.pdbx_seq_one_letter_code
_entity_poly.pdbx_strand_id
1 'polypeptide(L)'
;AAKGKTPFKDILRTEVDQLTDISETARNEFTHIIDKQPMAYNDVTAIFRSVEKKTPGNGGLFSIFVSDLCKGCGECVQVCGDHDALRMEQETPELNAELTTAQVFSRLLPDTNQKFLGLYNDDTPEASREAALRNHLMVRRNYEALVSGDGACAGCGEKSVLRAVASTTEAYMRPIYHKKAARLREKATELEKDGVAKLEALKGRNEDEYNWYRRGVAHVVMGLGGEDNEDTTARLESHGDIS
;
A
#
# COMPACT_ATOMS: atom_id res chain seq x y z
N ALA A 1 13.63 -13.26 -34.83
CA ALA A 1 14.69 -13.94 -34.08
C ALA A 1 14.11 -14.45 -32.77
N ALA A 2 14.02 -15.76 -32.59
CA ALA A 2 13.68 -16.37 -31.30
C ALA A 2 14.83 -16.07 -30.33
N LYS A 3 14.76 -14.92 -29.64
CA LYS A 3 15.68 -14.61 -28.54
C LYS A 3 15.43 -15.66 -27.46
N GLY A 4 16.46 -16.42 -27.09
CA GLY A 4 16.35 -17.47 -26.07
C GLY A 4 15.66 -16.93 -24.82
N LYS A 5 14.68 -17.68 -24.31
CA LYS A 5 13.96 -17.34 -23.07
C LYS A 5 14.84 -17.68 -21.87
N THR A 6 15.96 -16.98 -21.69
CA THR A 6 16.83 -17.17 -20.52
C THR A 6 16.04 -16.81 -19.25
N PRO A 7 15.95 -17.69 -18.25
CA PRO A 7 15.34 -17.35 -16.97
C PRO A 7 16.04 -16.14 -16.31
N PHE A 8 15.27 -15.23 -15.70
CA PHE A 8 15.85 -14.03 -15.08
C PHE A 8 16.88 -14.37 -13.97
N LYS A 9 16.65 -15.47 -13.24
CA LYS A 9 17.58 -15.95 -12.21
C LYS A 9 18.99 -16.24 -12.74
N ASP A 10 19.11 -16.71 -13.99
CA ASP A 10 20.41 -17.04 -14.59
C ASP A 10 21.14 -15.77 -15.04
N ILE A 11 20.37 -14.77 -15.52
CA ILE A 11 20.89 -13.43 -15.81
C ILE A 11 21.41 -12.81 -14.50
N LEU A 12 20.60 -12.83 -13.45
CA LEU A 12 20.97 -12.25 -12.15
C LEU A 12 22.19 -12.95 -11.55
N ARG A 13 22.29 -14.28 -11.63
CA ARG A 13 23.46 -15.03 -11.14
C ARG A 13 24.75 -14.55 -11.83
N THR A 14 24.71 -14.39 -13.15
CA THR A 14 25.86 -13.90 -13.94
C THR A 14 26.32 -12.50 -13.50
N GLU A 15 25.39 -11.61 -13.16
CA GLU A 15 25.72 -10.27 -12.65
C GLU A 15 26.23 -10.31 -11.20
N VAL A 16 25.60 -11.14 -10.35
CA VAL A 16 26.00 -11.30 -8.95
C VAL A 16 27.42 -11.86 -8.85
N ASP A 17 27.79 -12.84 -9.67
CA ASP A 17 29.11 -13.46 -9.68
C ASP A 17 30.25 -12.48 -9.99
N GLN A 18 29.95 -11.36 -10.66
CA GLN A 18 30.91 -10.29 -10.93
C GLN A 18 31.18 -9.40 -9.71
N LEU A 19 30.37 -9.49 -8.64
CA LEU A 19 30.54 -8.70 -7.42
C LEU A 19 31.63 -9.30 -6.52
N THR A 20 32.89 -9.13 -6.90
CA THR A 20 34.06 -9.70 -6.23
C THR A 20 34.31 -9.15 -4.82
N ASP A 21 33.75 -7.97 -4.51
CA ASP A 21 33.86 -7.34 -3.18
C ASP A 21 32.94 -7.97 -2.12
N ILE A 22 32.02 -8.84 -2.56
CA ILE A 22 31.12 -9.62 -1.68
C ILE A 22 31.69 -11.03 -1.52
N SER A 23 31.52 -11.65 -0.35
CA SER A 23 31.97 -13.03 -0.16
C SER A 23 31.20 -14.01 -1.07
N GLU A 24 31.88 -15.06 -1.53
CA GLU A 24 31.25 -16.11 -2.33
C GLU A 24 30.07 -16.76 -1.60
N THR A 25 30.21 -17.00 -0.29
CA THR A 25 29.13 -17.51 0.56
C THR A 25 27.88 -16.63 0.49
N ALA A 26 28.01 -15.31 0.65
CA ALA A 26 26.86 -14.40 0.63
C ALA A 26 26.19 -14.35 -0.76
N ARG A 27 26.99 -14.38 -1.84
CA ARG A 27 26.45 -14.46 -3.21
C ARG A 27 25.68 -15.77 -3.44
N ASN A 28 26.20 -16.89 -2.94
CA ASN A 28 25.56 -18.19 -3.04
C ASN A 28 24.26 -18.26 -2.23
N GLU A 29 24.24 -17.72 -1.01
CA GLU A 29 23.03 -17.62 -0.18
C GLU A 29 21.96 -16.76 -0.86
N PHE A 30 22.34 -15.60 -1.41
CA PHE A 30 21.42 -14.73 -2.14
C PHE A 30 20.83 -15.44 -3.37
N THR A 31 21.66 -16.03 -4.22
CA THR A 31 21.19 -16.71 -5.43
C THR A 31 20.35 -17.95 -5.12
N HIS A 32 20.60 -18.63 -3.99
CA HIS A 32 19.74 -19.72 -3.51
C HIS A 32 18.33 -19.25 -3.14
N ILE A 33 18.17 -18.05 -2.59
CA ILE A 33 16.84 -17.45 -2.34
C ILE A 33 16.17 -17.08 -3.65
N ILE A 34 16.94 -16.53 -4.60
CA ILE A 34 16.46 -16.16 -5.94
C ILE A 34 15.93 -17.35 -6.72
N ASP A 35 16.56 -18.53 -6.58
CA ASP A 35 16.12 -19.76 -7.25
C ASP A 35 14.69 -20.17 -6.89
N LYS A 36 14.20 -19.76 -5.72
CA LYS A 36 12.86 -20.05 -5.21
C LYS A 36 11.80 -19.03 -5.65
N GLN A 37 12.18 -17.94 -6.32
CA GLN A 37 11.23 -16.88 -6.68
C GLN A 37 10.54 -17.16 -8.02
N PRO A 38 9.19 -17.10 -8.10
CA PRO A 38 8.44 -17.36 -9.33
C PRO A 38 8.43 -16.13 -10.25
N MET A 39 9.60 -15.72 -10.76
CA MET A 39 9.76 -14.50 -11.55
C MET A 39 9.56 -14.73 -13.05
N ALA A 40 8.63 -13.99 -13.64
CA ALA A 40 8.34 -13.97 -15.07
C ALA A 40 8.57 -12.57 -15.66
N TYR A 41 9.13 -12.52 -16.86
CA TYR A 41 9.32 -11.27 -17.60
C TYR A 41 9.04 -11.40 -19.11
N ASN A 42 9.29 -12.58 -19.69
CA ASN A 42 9.16 -12.81 -21.13
C ASN A 42 7.72 -12.69 -21.65
N ASP A 43 6.75 -13.19 -20.89
CA ASP A 43 5.33 -13.31 -21.29
C ASP A 43 4.42 -12.29 -20.57
N VAL A 44 5.01 -11.21 -20.02
CA VAL A 44 4.28 -10.11 -19.36
C VAL A 44 4.45 -8.79 -20.11
N THR A 45 3.62 -8.61 -21.14
CA THR A 45 3.78 -7.51 -22.11
C THR A 45 3.71 -6.12 -21.47
N ALA A 46 2.73 -5.86 -20.59
CA ALA A 46 2.54 -4.55 -19.98
C ALA A 46 3.59 -4.21 -18.91
N ILE A 47 4.23 -5.23 -18.32
CA ILE A 47 5.20 -5.06 -17.22
C ILE A 47 6.63 -4.98 -17.76
N PHE A 48 7.00 -5.87 -18.68
CA PHE A 48 8.35 -5.92 -19.25
C PHE A 48 8.37 -5.48 -20.71
N ARG A 49 7.82 -6.28 -21.64
CA ARG A 49 8.10 -6.17 -23.08
C ARG A 49 7.81 -4.78 -23.67
N SER A 50 6.66 -4.19 -23.35
CA SER A 50 6.27 -2.88 -23.87
C SER A 50 7.04 -1.74 -23.21
N VAL A 51 7.38 -1.88 -21.92
CA VAL A 51 8.14 -0.88 -21.16
C VAL A 51 9.58 -0.87 -21.64
N GLU A 52 10.22 -2.04 -21.66
CA GLU A 52 11.61 -2.23 -22.08
C GLU A 52 11.85 -1.80 -23.53
N LYS A 53 10.88 -2.06 -24.43
CA LYS A 53 10.96 -1.59 -25.83
C LYS A 53 10.94 -0.07 -25.95
N LYS A 54 10.20 0.63 -25.09
CA LYS A 54 10.09 2.10 -25.11
C LYS A 54 11.25 2.76 -24.39
N THR A 55 11.62 2.23 -23.24
CA THR A 55 12.67 2.73 -22.37
C THR A 55 13.47 1.53 -21.86
N PRO A 56 14.62 1.21 -22.48
CA PRO A 56 15.48 0.12 -22.02
C PRO A 56 15.88 0.28 -20.54
N GLY A 57 16.05 -0.84 -19.84
CA GLY A 57 16.36 -0.90 -18.41
C GLY A 57 15.21 -0.54 -17.48
N ASN A 58 13.99 -0.38 -17.99
CA ASN A 58 12.81 0.00 -17.19
C ASN A 58 11.74 -1.09 -17.09
N GLY A 59 11.90 -2.22 -17.77
CA GLY A 59 11.02 -3.37 -17.63
C GLY A 59 10.93 -3.89 -16.18
N GLY A 60 9.77 -4.41 -15.81
CA GLY A 60 9.54 -5.02 -14.50
C GLY A 60 9.54 -6.54 -14.56
N LEU A 61 9.64 -7.17 -13.39
CA LEU A 61 9.34 -8.58 -13.20
C LEU A 61 7.92 -8.73 -12.68
N PHE A 62 7.30 -9.87 -12.97
CA PHE A 62 5.98 -10.24 -12.49
C PHE A 62 6.07 -11.58 -11.78
N SER A 63 5.42 -11.68 -10.63
CA SER A 63 5.43 -12.89 -9.81
C SER A 63 4.04 -13.14 -9.25
N ILE A 64 3.66 -14.41 -9.16
CA ILE A 64 2.46 -14.87 -8.45
C ILE A 64 2.95 -15.74 -7.29
N PHE A 65 2.54 -15.39 -6.08
CA PHE A 65 2.91 -16.12 -4.87
C PHE A 65 1.69 -16.85 -4.32
N VAL A 66 1.89 -18.09 -3.86
CA VAL A 66 0.87 -18.89 -3.18
C VAL A 66 1.21 -18.91 -1.69
N SER A 67 0.22 -18.60 -0.85
CA SER A 67 0.38 -18.64 0.61
C SER A 67 0.27 -20.07 1.11
N ASP A 68 0.96 -20.36 2.20
CA ASP A 68 0.75 -21.50 3.11
C ASP A 68 -0.68 -21.60 3.68
N LEU A 69 -1.47 -20.52 3.62
CA LEU A 69 -2.89 -20.49 3.99
C LEU A 69 -3.82 -21.05 2.90
N CYS A 70 -3.27 -21.59 1.81
CA CYS A 70 -4.03 -22.20 0.74
C CYS A 70 -4.84 -23.40 1.24
N LYS A 71 -6.11 -23.50 0.84
CA LYS A 71 -7.00 -24.62 1.20
C LYS A 71 -7.13 -25.68 0.11
N GLY A 72 -6.32 -25.58 -0.96
CA GLY A 72 -6.34 -26.54 -2.07
C GLY A 72 -7.66 -26.58 -2.87
N CYS A 73 -8.44 -25.50 -2.93
CA CYS A 73 -9.74 -25.51 -3.63
C CYS A 73 -9.64 -25.60 -5.16
N GLY A 74 -8.48 -25.31 -5.75
CA GLY A 74 -8.26 -25.39 -7.19
C GLY A 74 -8.84 -24.25 -8.04
N GLU A 75 -9.63 -23.35 -7.47
CA GLU A 75 -10.31 -22.27 -8.23
C GLU A 75 -9.31 -21.36 -8.97
N CYS A 76 -8.16 -21.06 -8.37
CA CYS A 76 -7.13 -20.24 -9.01
C CYS A 76 -6.53 -20.92 -10.26
N VAL A 77 -6.37 -22.25 -10.24
CA VAL A 77 -5.89 -23.05 -11.37
C VAL A 77 -6.97 -23.14 -12.45
N GLN A 78 -8.23 -23.37 -12.05
CA GLN A 78 -9.36 -23.40 -12.98
C GLN A 78 -9.54 -22.07 -13.72
N VAL A 79 -9.48 -20.94 -13.02
CA VAL A 79 -9.60 -19.60 -13.61
C VAL A 79 -8.36 -19.23 -14.42
N CYS A 80 -7.19 -19.77 -14.08
CA CYS A 80 -5.99 -19.65 -14.91
C CYS A 80 -6.21 -20.27 -16.30
N GLY A 81 -6.99 -21.36 -16.38
CA GLY A 81 -7.41 -21.96 -17.64
C GLY A 81 -6.22 -22.29 -18.56
N ASP A 82 -6.34 -21.92 -19.83
CA ASP A 82 -5.32 -22.22 -20.86
C ASP A 82 -4.02 -21.40 -20.71
N HIS A 83 -3.92 -20.54 -19.70
CA HIS A 83 -2.67 -19.82 -19.42
C HIS A 83 -1.58 -20.72 -18.83
N ASP A 84 -1.95 -21.86 -18.21
CA ASP A 84 -1.03 -22.86 -17.64
C ASP A 84 0.06 -22.26 -16.72
N ALA A 85 -0.27 -21.15 -16.04
CA ALA A 85 0.65 -20.46 -15.13
C ALA A 85 0.56 -21.00 -13.69
N LEU A 86 -0.50 -21.74 -13.37
CA LEU A 86 -0.74 -22.36 -12.07
C LEU A 86 -1.16 -23.81 -12.28
N ARG A 87 -0.66 -24.71 -11.43
CA ARG A 87 -1.00 -26.13 -11.43
C ARG A 87 -1.28 -26.61 -10.02
N MET A 88 -2.17 -27.59 -9.91
CA MET A 88 -2.39 -28.29 -8.64
C MET A 88 -1.27 -29.30 -8.45
N GLU A 89 -0.56 -29.17 -7.34
CA GLU A 89 0.52 -30.08 -6.93
C GLU A 89 0.20 -30.64 -5.54
N GLN A 90 0.77 -31.79 -5.22
CA GLN A 90 0.65 -32.35 -3.88
C GLN A 90 1.40 -31.46 -2.89
N GLU A 91 0.73 -31.09 -1.79
CA GLU A 91 1.39 -30.36 -0.71
C GLU A 91 2.38 -31.28 0.02
N THR A 92 3.62 -30.83 0.12
CA THR A 92 4.69 -31.45 0.90
C THR A 92 5.37 -30.41 1.78
N PRO A 93 6.04 -30.81 2.88
CA PRO A 93 6.82 -29.89 3.71
C PRO A 93 7.85 -29.09 2.90
N GLU A 94 8.47 -29.72 1.90
CA GLU A 94 9.48 -29.10 1.03
C GLU A 94 8.86 -28.02 0.14
N LEU A 95 7.73 -28.32 -0.53
CA LEU A 95 7.02 -27.35 -1.37
C LEU A 95 6.49 -26.19 -0.53
N ASN A 96 5.95 -26.47 0.65
CA ASN A 96 5.46 -25.44 1.57
C ASN A 96 6.62 -24.51 2.01
N ALA A 97 7.79 -25.06 2.32
CA ALA A 97 8.97 -24.27 2.66
C ALA A 97 9.47 -23.39 1.51
N GLU A 98 9.43 -23.89 0.27
CA GLU A 98 9.77 -23.09 -0.93
C GLU A 98 8.81 -21.92 -1.13
N LEU A 99 7.49 -22.19 -1.12
CA LEU A 99 6.46 -21.17 -1.29
C LEU A 99 6.51 -20.11 -0.18
N THR A 100 6.70 -20.55 1.08
CA THR A 100 6.84 -19.65 2.23
C THR A 100 8.09 -18.77 2.07
N THR A 101 9.22 -19.34 1.64
CA THR A 101 10.44 -18.57 1.38
C THR A 101 10.20 -17.50 0.30
N ALA A 102 9.52 -17.86 -0.80
CA ALA A 102 9.17 -16.91 -1.86
C ALA A 102 8.26 -15.78 -1.36
N GLN A 103 7.23 -16.13 -0.60
CA GLN A 103 6.29 -15.15 -0.05
C GLN A 103 6.98 -14.20 0.95
N VAL A 104 7.81 -14.72 1.87
CA VAL A 104 8.55 -13.89 2.83
C VAL A 104 9.53 -12.97 2.12
N PHE A 105 10.25 -13.47 1.10
CA PHE A 105 11.14 -12.64 0.30
C PHE A 105 10.40 -11.47 -0.36
N SER A 106 9.18 -11.70 -0.88
CA SER A 106 8.37 -10.63 -1.49
C SER A 106 8.04 -9.48 -0.51
N ARG A 107 8.03 -9.76 0.81
CA ARG A 107 7.81 -8.72 1.83
C ARG A 107 8.98 -7.75 1.95
N LEU A 108 10.19 -8.18 1.59
CA LEU A 108 11.40 -7.35 1.56
C LEU A 108 11.44 -6.40 0.35
N LEU A 109 10.60 -6.65 -0.66
CA LEU A 109 10.52 -5.83 -1.85
C LEU A 109 9.60 -4.61 -1.63
N PRO A 110 9.88 -3.49 -2.31
CA PRO A 110 8.99 -2.34 -2.30
C PRO A 110 7.64 -2.66 -2.97
N ASP A 111 6.64 -1.83 -2.70
CA ASP A 111 5.35 -1.93 -3.39
C ASP A 111 5.51 -1.69 -4.92
N THR A 112 4.56 -2.23 -5.68
CA THR A 112 4.52 -2.08 -7.14
C THR A 112 4.55 -0.61 -7.55
N ASN A 113 5.55 -0.24 -8.35
CA ASN A 113 5.69 1.13 -8.82
C ASN A 113 4.51 1.53 -9.74
N GLN A 114 4.04 2.77 -9.58
CA GLN A 114 2.97 3.39 -10.36
C GLN A 114 3.09 3.20 -11.89
N LYS A 115 4.32 3.16 -12.44
CA LYS A 115 4.56 2.95 -13.88
C LYS A 115 4.05 1.59 -14.40
N PHE A 116 3.89 0.59 -13.52
CA PHE A 116 3.40 -0.74 -13.86
C PHE A 116 1.89 -0.91 -13.64
N LEU A 117 1.20 0.10 -13.10
CA LEU A 117 -0.24 0.06 -12.83
C LEU A 117 -1.09 0.51 -14.04
N GLY A 118 -0.47 0.84 -15.17
CA GLY A 118 -1.17 1.28 -16.38
C GLY A 118 -1.86 2.63 -16.18
N LEU A 119 -3.17 2.68 -16.44
CA LEU A 119 -3.99 3.91 -16.29
C LEU A 119 -4.70 4.00 -14.93
N TYR A 120 -4.32 3.15 -13.97
CA TYR A 120 -4.76 3.25 -12.59
C TYR A 120 -3.83 4.19 -11.84
N ASN A 121 -4.37 5.18 -11.15
CA ASN A 121 -3.63 6.10 -10.30
C ASN A 121 -3.94 5.78 -8.83
N ASP A 122 -2.93 5.38 -8.08
CA ASP A 122 -3.10 4.90 -6.71
C ASP A 122 -3.39 6.00 -5.68
N ASP A 123 -2.99 7.25 -5.96
CA ASP A 123 -3.25 8.43 -5.13
C ASP A 123 -4.62 9.08 -5.41
N THR A 124 -5.18 8.79 -6.58
CA THR A 124 -6.50 9.25 -7.04
C THR A 124 -7.23 8.14 -7.80
N PRO A 125 -7.64 7.05 -7.12
CA PRO A 125 -8.34 5.95 -7.77
C PRO A 125 -9.60 6.40 -8.53
N GLU A 126 -10.30 7.42 -8.01
CA GLU A 126 -11.47 8.05 -8.63
C GLU A 126 -11.21 8.66 -10.01
N ALA A 127 -9.97 9.09 -10.28
CA ALA A 127 -9.57 9.68 -11.55
C ALA A 127 -9.07 8.62 -12.55
N SER A 128 -9.00 7.35 -12.13
CA SER A 128 -8.56 6.24 -12.98
C SER A 128 -9.62 5.86 -13.99
N ARG A 129 -9.20 5.31 -15.13
CA ARG A 129 -10.16 4.69 -16.06
C ARG A 129 -10.78 3.45 -15.43
N GLU A 130 -12.08 3.25 -15.64
CA GLU A 130 -12.84 2.11 -15.10
C GLU A 130 -12.15 0.76 -15.38
N ALA A 131 -11.76 0.53 -16.63
CA ALA A 131 -11.08 -0.71 -17.04
C ALA A 131 -9.71 -0.93 -16.35
N ALA A 132 -9.09 0.12 -15.80
CA ALA A 132 -7.84 0.04 -15.08
C ALA A 132 -8.02 -0.14 -13.57
N LEU A 133 -9.22 0.07 -13.01
CA LEU A 133 -9.47 -0.03 -11.57
C LEU A 133 -9.06 -1.39 -11.00
N ARG A 134 -9.19 -2.49 -11.76
CA ARG A 134 -8.71 -3.82 -11.35
C ARG A 134 -7.23 -3.87 -10.97
N ASN A 135 -6.41 -2.96 -11.51
CA ASN A 135 -4.98 -2.89 -11.22
C ASN A 135 -4.69 -2.40 -9.80
N HIS A 136 -5.68 -1.91 -9.03
CA HIS A 136 -5.52 -1.66 -7.60
C HIS A 136 -5.05 -2.92 -6.85
N LEU A 137 -5.38 -4.11 -7.35
CA LEU A 137 -4.94 -5.39 -6.80
C LEU A 137 -3.44 -5.67 -6.99
N MET A 138 -2.75 -4.92 -7.85
CA MET A 138 -1.29 -4.99 -7.97
C MET A 138 -0.58 -4.23 -6.85
N VAL A 139 -1.32 -3.47 -6.05
CA VAL A 139 -0.80 -2.74 -4.89
C VAL A 139 -1.00 -3.59 -3.65
N ARG A 140 0.09 -3.96 -2.98
CA ARG A 140 0.09 -4.94 -1.90
C ARG A 140 -0.87 -4.58 -0.77
N ARG A 141 -0.83 -3.33 -0.27
CA ARG A 141 -1.73 -2.91 0.83
C ARG A 141 -3.22 -3.09 0.48
N ASN A 142 -3.59 -2.89 -0.79
CA ASN A 142 -4.95 -3.08 -1.25
C ASN A 142 -5.27 -4.59 -1.38
N TYR A 143 -4.34 -5.38 -1.92
CA TYR A 143 -4.49 -6.83 -2.06
C TYR A 143 -4.66 -7.53 -0.70
N GLU A 144 -3.92 -7.06 0.32
CA GLU A 144 -3.85 -7.61 1.68
C GLU A 144 -4.82 -6.91 2.66
N ALA A 145 -5.72 -6.05 2.17
CA ALA A 145 -6.70 -5.33 3.00
C ALA A 145 -7.64 -6.25 3.79
N LEU A 146 -7.77 -7.52 3.38
CA LEU A 146 -8.43 -8.57 4.14
C LEU A 146 -7.47 -9.75 4.34
N VAL A 147 -7.16 -10.05 5.60
CA VAL A 147 -6.27 -11.15 5.97
C VAL A 147 -6.94 -12.50 5.67
N SER A 148 -6.12 -13.45 5.19
CA SER A 148 -6.56 -14.81 4.86
C SER A 148 -6.31 -15.83 5.99
N GLY A 149 -6.70 -17.10 5.80
CA GLY A 149 -6.45 -18.16 6.80
C GLY A 149 -7.55 -18.39 7.84
N ASP A 150 -8.78 -17.96 7.57
CA ASP A 150 -9.94 -18.22 8.43
C ASP A 150 -10.49 -19.66 8.31
N GLY A 151 -11.50 -20.00 9.12
CA GLY A 151 -12.12 -21.33 9.17
C GLY A 151 -13.20 -21.64 8.12
N ALA A 152 -13.46 -20.78 7.13
CA ALA A 152 -14.48 -21.05 6.09
C ALA A 152 -14.12 -22.24 5.19
N CYS A 153 -15.11 -22.76 4.46
CA CYS A 153 -14.91 -23.85 3.52
C CYS A 153 -13.93 -23.49 2.38
N ALA A 154 -13.23 -24.49 1.85
CA ALA A 154 -12.41 -24.35 0.66
C ALA A 154 -13.29 -23.91 -0.54
N GLY A 155 -12.90 -22.83 -1.23
CA GLY A 155 -13.65 -22.32 -2.39
C GLY A 155 -14.91 -21.50 -2.05
N CYS A 156 -15.11 -21.09 -0.79
CA CYS A 156 -16.26 -20.26 -0.43
C CYS A 156 -16.25 -18.89 -1.13
N GLY A 157 -17.30 -18.59 -1.91
CA GLY A 157 -17.41 -17.35 -2.69
C GLY A 157 -17.67 -16.08 -1.86
N GLU A 158 -18.23 -16.22 -0.66
CA GLU A 158 -18.54 -15.08 0.24
C GLU A 158 -17.28 -14.26 0.54
N LYS A 159 -16.15 -14.95 0.73
CA LYS A 159 -14.88 -14.30 1.04
C LYS A 159 -14.35 -13.48 -0.13
N SER A 160 -14.55 -13.94 -1.36
CA SER A 160 -14.16 -13.17 -2.55
C SER A 160 -14.89 -11.83 -2.61
N VAL A 161 -16.17 -11.79 -2.20
CA VAL A 161 -16.95 -10.55 -2.08
C VAL A 161 -16.40 -9.66 -0.97
N LEU A 162 -16.19 -10.19 0.24
CA LEU A 162 -15.61 -9.42 1.35
C LEU A 162 -14.23 -8.85 1.01
N ARG A 163 -13.40 -9.64 0.33
CA ARG A 163 -12.07 -9.23 -0.13
C ARG A 163 -12.17 -8.11 -1.18
N ALA A 164 -13.13 -8.18 -2.10
CA ALA A 164 -13.37 -7.11 -3.08
C ALA A 164 -13.80 -5.81 -2.39
N VAL A 165 -14.69 -5.88 -1.39
CA VAL A 165 -15.10 -4.73 -0.59
C VAL A 165 -13.92 -4.13 0.18
N ALA A 166 -13.15 -4.97 0.88
CA ALA A 166 -12.00 -4.51 1.67
C ALA A 166 -10.92 -3.87 0.79
N SER A 167 -10.53 -4.53 -0.31
CA SER A 167 -9.50 -4.01 -1.23
C SER A 167 -9.91 -2.72 -1.91
N THR A 168 -11.18 -2.59 -2.33
CA THR A 168 -11.70 -1.36 -2.92
C THR A 168 -11.78 -0.24 -1.89
N THR A 169 -12.21 -0.55 -0.67
CA THR A 169 -12.29 0.42 0.44
C THR A 169 -10.89 0.94 0.78
N GLU A 170 -9.91 0.04 0.91
CA GLU A 170 -8.52 0.42 1.18
C GLU A 170 -7.95 1.29 0.06
N ALA A 171 -8.13 0.87 -1.20
CA ALA A 171 -7.67 1.62 -2.36
C ALA A 171 -8.24 3.05 -2.37
N TYR A 172 -9.54 3.20 -2.14
CA TYR A 172 -10.23 4.49 -2.24
C TYR A 172 -10.06 5.37 -0.99
N MET A 173 -10.18 4.80 0.20
CA MET A 173 -10.18 5.57 1.45
C MET A 173 -8.78 5.97 1.89
N ARG A 174 -7.75 5.13 1.65
CA ARG A 174 -6.37 5.42 2.09
C ARG A 174 -5.87 6.79 1.57
N PRO A 175 -5.97 7.12 0.27
CA PRO A 175 -5.55 8.42 -0.23
C PRO A 175 -6.37 9.58 0.34
N ILE A 176 -7.68 9.40 0.55
CA ILE A 176 -8.56 10.41 1.14
C ILE A 176 -8.10 10.76 2.56
N TYR A 177 -7.85 9.75 3.39
CA TYR A 177 -7.38 9.96 4.76
C TYR A 177 -5.96 10.54 4.81
N HIS A 178 -5.07 10.15 3.89
CA HIS A 178 -3.74 10.77 3.76
C HIS A 178 -3.84 12.25 3.38
N LYS A 179 -4.67 12.62 2.40
CA LYS A 179 -4.93 14.03 2.03
C LYS A 179 -5.50 14.82 3.21
N LYS A 180 -6.45 14.24 3.95
CA LYS A 180 -7.02 14.86 5.16
C LYS A 180 -5.94 15.08 6.22
N ALA A 181 -5.10 14.08 6.49
CA ALA A 181 -4.03 14.17 7.47
C ALA A 181 -2.96 15.20 7.06
N ALA A 182 -2.56 15.22 5.79
CA ALA A 182 -1.63 16.21 5.25
C ALA A 182 -2.17 17.64 5.41
N ARG A 183 -3.44 17.87 5.06
CA ARG A 183 -4.11 19.16 5.28
C ARG A 183 -4.11 19.59 6.74
N LEU A 184 -4.36 18.66 7.67
CA LEU A 184 -4.33 18.97 9.11
C LEU A 184 -2.92 19.34 9.57
N ARG A 185 -1.89 18.63 9.09
CA ARG A 185 -0.49 18.95 9.41
C ARG A 185 -0.08 20.31 8.86
N GLU A 186 -0.43 20.61 7.62
CA GLU A 186 -0.17 21.92 7.01
C GLU A 186 -0.82 23.05 7.82
N LYS A 187 -2.08 22.88 8.22
CA LYS A 187 -2.78 23.86 9.07
C LYS A 187 -2.15 24.01 10.45
N ALA A 188 -1.66 22.92 11.04
CA ALA A 188 -0.92 22.99 12.30
C ALA A 188 0.39 23.77 12.13
N THR A 189 1.17 23.51 11.08
CA THR A 189 2.40 24.25 10.79
C THR A 189 2.14 25.75 10.54
N GLU A 190 1.09 26.09 9.79
CA GLU A 190 0.68 27.49 9.60
C GLU A 190 0.27 28.16 10.92
N LEU A 191 -0.42 27.43 11.78
CA LEU A 191 -0.86 27.94 13.09
C LEU A 191 0.33 28.14 14.03
N GLU A 192 1.28 27.21 14.08
CA GLU A 192 2.51 27.36 14.86
C GLU A 192 3.34 28.56 14.41
N LYS A 193 3.44 28.77 13.08
CA LYS A 193 4.25 29.83 12.50
C LYS A 193 3.63 31.22 12.66
N ASP A 194 2.35 31.36 12.33
CA ASP A 194 1.71 32.68 12.19
C ASP A 194 0.60 32.91 13.23
N GLY A 195 0.26 31.92 14.05
CA GLY A 195 -0.93 31.94 14.91
C GLY A 195 -0.94 33.06 15.93
N VAL A 196 0.17 33.24 16.66
CA VAL A 196 0.31 34.32 17.67
C VAL A 196 0.15 35.68 17.01
N ALA A 197 0.88 35.93 15.92
CA ALA A 197 0.80 37.20 15.19
C ALA A 197 -0.61 37.49 14.65
N LYS A 198 -1.30 36.46 14.12
CA LYS A 198 -2.70 36.58 13.67
C LYS A 198 -3.66 36.89 14.82
N LEU A 199 -3.44 36.28 15.99
CA LEU A 199 -4.27 36.48 17.17
C LEU A 199 -4.07 37.89 17.77
N GLU A 200 -2.83 38.37 17.83
CA GLU A 200 -2.51 39.74 18.23
C GLU A 200 -3.12 40.76 17.27
N ALA A 201 -3.03 40.52 15.95
CA ALA A 201 -3.65 41.36 14.94
C ALA A 201 -5.18 41.39 15.06
N LEU A 202 -5.82 40.26 15.40
CA LEU A 202 -7.26 40.20 15.65
C LEU A 202 -7.63 41.05 16.87
N LYS A 203 -6.89 40.92 17.98
CA LYS A 203 -7.08 41.72 19.19
C LYS A 203 -6.96 43.22 18.92
N GLY A 204 -5.94 43.62 18.15
CA GLY A 204 -5.74 45.02 17.77
C GLY A 204 -6.82 45.57 16.83
N ARG A 205 -7.48 44.72 16.06
CA ARG A 205 -8.55 45.11 15.13
C ARG A 205 -9.92 45.21 15.81
N ASN A 206 -10.28 44.20 16.61
CA ASN A 206 -11.57 44.10 17.29
C ASN A 206 -11.46 43.19 18.52
N GLU A 207 -11.57 43.80 19.70
CA GLU A 207 -11.43 43.10 20.98
C GLU A 207 -12.59 42.14 21.27
N ASP A 208 -13.82 42.47 20.85
CA ASP A 208 -14.97 41.60 21.01
C ASP A 208 -14.84 40.33 20.16
N GLU A 209 -14.41 40.46 18.90
CA GLU A 209 -14.11 39.31 18.03
C GLU A 209 -13.00 38.42 18.60
N TYR A 210 -11.95 39.02 19.15
CA TYR A 210 -10.88 38.30 19.82
C TYR A 210 -11.40 37.50 21.02
N ASN A 211 -12.24 38.11 21.87
CA ASN A 211 -12.81 37.44 23.04
C ASN A 211 -13.75 36.30 22.64
N TRP A 212 -14.57 36.48 21.60
CA TRP A 212 -15.39 35.41 21.04
C TRP A 212 -14.57 34.27 20.45
N TYR A 213 -13.49 34.58 19.73
CA TYR A 213 -12.59 33.57 19.19
C TYR A 213 -11.91 32.77 20.31
N ARG A 214 -11.34 33.44 21.31
CA ARG A 214 -10.74 32.80 22.49
C ARG A 214 -11.74 31.88 23.20
N ARG A 215 -12.96 32.36 23.43
CA ARG A 215 -14.04 31.57 24.04
C ARG A 215 -14.44 30.37 23.18
N GLY A 216 -14.51 30.53 21.86
CA GLY A 216 -14.80 29.45 20.92
C GLY A 216 -13.74 28.35 20.91
N VAL A 217 -12.45 28.73 20.93
CA VAL A 217 -11.34 27.78 21.04
C VAL A 217 -11.39 27.03 22.37
N ALA A 218 -11.58 27.75 23.48
CA ALA A 218 -11.71 27.15 24.80
C ALA A 218 -12.86 26.14 24.87
N HIS A 219 -14.00 26.48 24.26
CA HIS A 219 -15.16 25.60 24.20
C HIS A 219 -14.88 24.36 23.35
N VAL A 220 -14.52 24.53 22.07
CA VAL A 220 -14.50 23.45 21.07
C VAL A 220 -13.24 22.61 21.12
N VAL A 221 -12.09 23.23 21.41
CA VAL A 221 -10.78 22.57 21.35
C VAL A 221 -10.33 22.12 22.74
N MET A 222 -10.51 22.97 23.76
CA MET A 222 -10.06 22.66 25.13
C MET A 222 -11.13 21.95 25.97
N GLY A 223 -12.36 21.83 25.46
CA GLY A 223 -13.46 21.17 26.17
C GLY A 223 -13.99 21.94 27.38
N LEU A 224 -13.77 23.26 27.44
CA LEU A 224 -14.21 24.13 28.54
C LEU A 224 -15.62 24.71 28.32
N GLY A 225 -16.36 24.17 27.35
CA GLY A 225 -17.75 24.56 27.08
C GLY A 225 -18.71 24.10 28.17
N GLY A 226 -19.73 24.92 28.45
CA GLY A 226 -20.84 24.61 29.33
C GLY A 226 -22.18 24.47 28.59
N GLU A 227 -23.24 24.16 29.31
CA GLU A 227 -24.60 24.03 28.77
C GLU A 227 -25.17 25.38 28.26
N ASP A 228 -24.70 26.48 28.85
CA ASP A 228 -25.04 27.84 28.47
C ASP A 228 -23.85 28.82 28.63
N ASN A 229 -24.13 30.12 28.47
CA ASN A 229 -23.12 31.16 28.58
C ASN A 229 -22.59 31.34 30.01
N GLU A 230 -23.42 31.16 31.03
CA GLU A 230 -23.05 31.36 32.42
C GLU A 230 -22.18 30.21 32.90
N ASP A 231 -22.57 28.97 32.58
CA ASP A 231 -21.79 27.74 32.84
C ASP A 231 -20.43 27.80 32.12
N THR A 232 -20.41 28.15 30.82
CA THR A 232 -19.14 28.29 30.08
C THR A 232 -18.23 29.35 30.73
N THR A 233 -18.78 30.48 31.19
CA THR A 233 -17.98 31.51 31.88
C THR A 233 -17.41 30.99 33.19
N ALA A 234 -18.22 30.33 34.02
CA ALA A 234 -17.76 29.74 35.28
C ALA A 234 -16.65 28.69 35.05
N ARG A 235 -16.76 27.86 34.00
CA ARG A 235 -15.74 26.89 33.63
C ARG A 235 -14.42 27.56 33.23
N LEU A 236 -14.48 28.62 32.42
CA LEU A 236 -13.29 29.39 32.02
C LEU A 236 -12.62 30.05 33.23
N GLU A 237 -13.39 30.67 34.11
CA GLU A 237 -12.88 31.28 35.35
C GLU A 237 -12.23 30.24 36.26
N SER A 238 -12.82 29.05 36.38
CA SER A 238 -12.26 27.95 37.18
C SER A 238 -10.97 27.37 36.60
N HIS A 239 -10.82 27.41 35.28
CA HIS A 239 -9.62 26.91 34.58
C HIS A 239 -8.44 27.89 34.72
N GLY A 240 -8.70 29.20 34.75
CA GLY A 240 -7.70 30.25 34.76
C GLY A 240 -7.33 30.76 33.37
N ASP A 241 -6.17 31.40 33.24
CA ASP A 241 -5.74 32.00 31.97
C ASP A 241 -5.52 30.94 30.89
N ILE A 242 -6.03 31.25 29.70
CA ILE A 242 -5.86 30.43 28.50
C ILE A 242 -4.76 31.11 27.69
N SER A 243 -3.54 30.59 27.82
CA SER A 243 -2.36 31.03 27.08
C SER A 243 -2.25 30.38 25.71
#